data_AF-A0A6P0ITV5-F1
#
_entry.id   AF-A0A6P0ITV5-F1
#
_cell.length_a   1.000
_cell.length_b   1.000
_cell.length_c   1.000
_cell.angle_alpha   90.00
_cell.angle_beta   90.00
_cell.angle_gamma   90.00
#
_symmetry.space_group_name_H-M   'P 1'
#
loop_
_entity.id
_entity.type
_entity.pdbx_description
1 polymer ?
#
loop_
_entity_poly.entity_id
_entity_poly.type
_entity_poly.pdbx_seq_one_letter_code
_entity_poly.pdbx_strand_id
1 'polypeptide(L)'
;PKLANQSSELPKAKPSLAKLAEQFSELPKVQPLPKLANQIYELIAMGTKAGFKDFLNLKSGRDELTSKRFPTLKEMVPSAVQNAIASAMAEADESTLAKVYRWYLRGLPADLAIRKVQVDLEVSEKIIQRRQKK
;
A
#
# COMPACT_ATOMS: atom_id res chain seq x y z
N PRO A 1 -44.00 0.44 33.40
CA PRO A 1 -42.58 0.29 33.02
C PRO A 1 -42.42 -0.61 31.79
N LYS A 2 -42.39 0.01 30.59
CA LYS A 2 -42.16 -0.70 29.32
C LYS A 2 -40.64 -0.88 29.15
N LEU A 3 -40.14 -2.11 29.31
CA LEU A 3 -38.77 -2.44 28.93
C LEU A 3 -38.68 -2.59 27.41
N ALA A 4 -37.60 -2.00 26.89
CA ALA A 4 -37.36 -1.67 25.51
C ALA A 4 -36.80 -2.84 24.68
N ASN A 5 -37.13 -2.76 23.39
CA ASN A 5 -36.34 -3.08 22.19
C ASN A 5 -35.84 -4.52 22.01
N GLN A 6 -36.47 -5.30 21.13
CA GLN A 6 -36.32 -5.31 19.65
C GLN A 6 -35.04 -6.03 19.18
N SER A 7 -35.28 -7.28 18.83
CA SER A 7 -34.76 -8.09 17.73
C SER A 7 -33.72 -7.48 16.78
N SER A 8 -32.73 -8.33 16.46
CA SER A 8 -32.21 -8.62 15.12
C SER A 8 -31.79 -7.44 14.23
N GLU A 9 -30.48 -7.34 13.98
CA GLU A 9 -29.90 -7.37 12.62
C GLU A 9 -28.39 -7.17 12.73
N LEU A 10 -27.61 -8.18 12.32
CA LEU A 10 -26.20 -7.95 11.97
C LEU A 10 -26.18 -6.92 10.83
N PRO A 11 -25.55 -5.74 11.00
CA PRO A 11 -25.34 -4.90 9.85
C PRO A 11 -24.35 -5.61 8.93
N LYS A 12 -24.83 -6.02 7.75
CA LYS A 12 -24.04 -6.34 6.56
C LYS A 12 -23.27 -5.09 6.11
N ALA A 13 -22.34 -4.63 6.92
CA ALA A 13 -21.43 -3.56 6.55
C ALA A 13 -20.28 -4.19 5.78
N LYS A 14 -20.39 -4.17 4.44
CA LYS A 14 -19.19 -4.10 3.59
C LYS A 14 -18.31 -3.02 4.22
N PRO A 15 -17.06 -3.29 4.65
CA PRO A 15 -16.25 -2.24 5.25
C PRO A 15 -16.10 -1.15 4.19
N SER A 16 -16.78 -0.03 4.41
CA SER A 16 -16.73 1.10 3.50
C SER A 16 -15.29 1.60 3.50
N LEU A 17 -14.67 1.62 2.33
CA LEU A 17 -13.30 2.12 2.08
C LEU A 17 -13.03 3.49 2.76
N ALA A 18 -14.08 4.27 2.99
CA ALA A 18 -14.03 5.54 3.72
C ALA A 18 -13.55 5.41 5.18
N LYS A 19 -13.91 4.33 5.88
CA LYS A 19 -13.54 4.15 7.30
C LYS A 19 -12.09 3.69 7.49
N LEU A 20 -11.53 3.04 6.47
CA LEU A 20 -10.10 2.75 6.40
C LEU A 20 -9.30 4.03 6.11
N ALA A 21 -9.77 4.88 5.20
CA ALA A 21 -9.10 6.15 4.88
C ALA A 21 -8.95 7.10 6.08
N GLU A 22 -9.95 7.17 6.97
CA GLU A 22 -9.85 7.95 8.22
C GLU A 22 -8.86 7.35 9.23
N GLN A 23 -8.65 6.03 9.21
CA GLN A 23 -7.72 5.34 10.12
C GLN A 23 -6.23 5.62 9.82
N PHE A 24 -5.91 6.22 8.66
CA PHE A 24 -4.54 6.46 8.19
C PHE A 24 -4.17 7.95 8.11
N SER A 25 -4.78 8.84 8.89
CA SER A 25 -4.40 10.27 8.89
C SER A 25 -2.98 10.54 9.40
N GLU A 26 -2.36 9.57 10.10
CA GLU A 26 -0.97 9.64 10.55
C GLU A 26 -0.05 8.82 9.62
N LEU A 27 0.02 9.19 8.35
CA LEU A 27 1.09 8.72 7.48
C LEU A 27 2.41 9.36 7.97
N PRO A 28 3.46 8.58 8.31
CA PRO A 28 4.78 9.14 8.60
C PRO A 28 5.30 9.85 7.35
N LYS A 29 5.38 11.19 7.42
CA LYS A 29 5.82 12.06 6.33
C LYS A 29 7.33 12.06 6.22
N VAL A 30 7.90 11.11 5.48
CA VAL A 30 9.16 11.38 4.79
C VAL A 30 8.79 12.17 3.55
N GLN A 31 9.26 13.41 3.42
CA GLN A 31 8.92 14.26 2.26
C GLN A 31 9.49 13.62 0.99
N PRO A 32 8.68 12.99 0.12
CA PRO A 32 9.22 12.46 -1.12
C PRO A 32 9.60 13.63 -2.03
N LEU A 33 10.45 13.38 -3.03
CA LEU A 33 10.75 14.41 -4.04
C LEU A 33 9.44 15.00 -4.58
N PRO A 34 9.35 16.32 -4.81
CA PRO A 34 8.08 16.99 -5.13
C PRO A 34 7.39 16.43 -6.38
N LYS A 35 8.15 15.96 -7.37
CA LYS A 35 7.60 15.27 -8.55
C LYS A 35 6.91 13.95 -8.19
N LEU A 36 7.52 13.16 -7.30
CA LEU A 36 6.96 11.90 -6.83
C LEU A 36 5.74 12.15 -5.93
N ALA A 37 5.80 13.19 -5.09
CA ALA A 37 4.67 13.61 -4.27
C ALA A 37 3.43 13.86 -5.15
N ASN A 38 3.57 14.64 -6.22
CA ASN A 38 2.47 14.93 -7.14
C ASN A 38 1.92 13.66 -7.79
N GLN A 39 2.79 12.74 -8.23
CA GLN A 39 2.34 11.46 -8.80
C GLN A 39 1.62 10.58 -7.78
N ILE A 40 2.07 10.57 -6.53
CA ILE A 40 1.39 9.86 -5.45
C ILE A 40 0.02 10.49 -5.20
N TYR A 41 -0.08 11.82 -5.14
CA TYR A 41 -1.36 12.52 -4.98
C TYR A 41 -2.32 12.26 -6.14
N GLU A 42 -1.84 12.30 -7.38
CA GLU A 42 -2.64 11.97 -8.56
C GLU A 42 -3.14 10.53 -8.49
N LEU A 43 -2.30 9.59 -8.06
CA LEU A 43 -2.66 8.18 -7.95
C LEU A 43 -3.64 7.92 -6.80
N ILE A 44 -3.50 8.62 -5.68
CA ILE A 44 -4.48 8.63 -4.58
C ILE A 44 -5.81 9.22 -5.06
N ALA A 45 -5.77 10.34 -5.80
CA ALA A 45 -6.96 10.99 -6.37
C ALA A 45 -7.68 10.10 -7.39
N MET A 46 -6.93 9.31 -8.17
CA MET A 46 -7.48 8.29 -9.06
C MET A 46 -8.06 7.10 -8.28
N GLY A 47 -7.46 6.74 -7.14
CA GLY A 47 -7.96 5.69 -6.25
C GLY A 47 -8.19 4.37 -6.99
N THR A 48 -9.44 3.91 -7.04
CA THR A 48 -9.84 2.67 -7.73
C THR A 48 -9.84 2.76 -9.25
N LYS A 49 -9.74 3.97 -9.82
CA LYS A 49 -9.60 4.19 -11.27
C LYS A 49 -8.15 4.11 -11.76
N ALA A 50 -7.18 4.08 -10.85
CA ALA A 50 -5.78 3.97 -11.21
C ALA A 50 -5.54 2.65 -11.96
N GLY A 51 -5.05 2.75 -13.19
CA GLY A 51 -4.78 1.62 -14.05
C GLY A 51 -3.40 1.01 -13.80
N PHE A 52 -3.19 -0.19 -14.31
CA PHE A 52 -1.88 -0.88 -14.26
C PHE A 52 -0.72 -0.01 -14.73
N LYS A 53 -0.94 0.82 -15.78
CA LYS A 53 0.07 1.73 -16.34
C LYS A 53 0.44 2.85 -15.36
N ASP A 54 -0.48 3.33 -14.55
CA ASP A 54 -0.23 4.40 -13.58
C ASP A 54 0.67 3.90 -12.46
N PHE A 55 0.37 2.69 -11.96
CA PHE A 55 1.25 1.99 -11.02
C PHE A 55 2.62 1.70 -11.65
N LEU A 56 2.68 1.32 -12.93
CA LEU A 56 3.96 1.05 -13.59
C LEU A 56 4.82 2.32 -13.78
N ASN A 57 4.17 3.45 -14.07
CA ASN A 57 4.82 4.74 -14.26
C ASN A 57 5.28 5.36 -12.93
N LEU A 58 4.68 4.98 -11.80
CA LEU A 58 5.08 5.43 -10.48
C LEU A 58 6.47 4.85 -10.11
N LYS A 59 7.50 5.69 -10.26
CA LYS A 59 8.89 5.30 -10.00
C LYS A 59 9.46 6.12 -8.85
N SER A 60 9.86 5.44 -7.78
CA SER A 60 10.39 6.09 -6.58
C SER A 60 11.84 6.59 -6.72
N GLY A 61 12.51 6.33 -7.85
CA GLY A 61 13.88 6.76 -8.07
C GLY A 61 14.86 6.28 -6.99
N ARG A 62 16.00 6.97 -6.88
CA ARG A 62 16.92 6.81 -5.74
C ARG A 62 16.49 7.78 -4.65
N ASP A 63 16.21 7.25 -3.48
CA ASP A 63 15.64 7.97 -2.34
C ASP A 63 16.30 7.48 -1.05
N GLU A 64 16.20 8.24 0.04
CA GLU A 64 16.79 7.88 1.33
C GLU A 64 16.26 6.53 1.83
N LEU A 65 14.97 6.26 1.58
CA LEU A 65 14.30 5.01 1.90
C LEU A 65 14.84 3.81 1.10
N THR A 66 15.44 4.05 -0.07
CA THR A 66 16.06 3.00 -0.88
C THR A 66 17.34 2.47 -0.22
N SER A 67 18.06 3.32 0.53
CA SER A 67 19.25 2.95 1.28
C SER A 67 18.96 2.32 2.65
N LYS A 68 17.74 2.48 3.19
CA LYS A 68 17.37 1.91 4.50
C LYS A 68 17.07 0.42 4.43
N ARG A 69 17.48 -0.30 5.49
CA ARG A 69 17.24 -1.74 5.66
C ARG A 69 15.83 -2.01 6.21
N PHE A 70 15.31 -3.20 5.92
CA PHE A 70 13.98 -3.67 6.34
C PHE A 70 13.65 -3.46 7.82
N PRO A 71 14.49 -3.86 8.80
CA PRO A 71 14.18 -3.67 10.22
C PRO A 71 13.94 -2.20 10.57
N THR A 72 14.75 -1.29 10.03
CA THR A 72 14.60 0.15 10.24
C THR A 72 13.31 0.69 9.61
N LEU A 73 12.91 0.15 8.45
CA LEU A 73 11.63 0.52 7.82
C LEU A 73 10.43 0.04 8.65
N LYS A 74 10.54 -1.16 9.23
CA LYS A 74 9.50 -1.74 10.09
C LYS A 74 9.28 -0.88 11.34
N GLU A 75 10.34 -0.40 11.98
CA GLU A 75 10.24 0.50 13.14
C GLU A 75 9.56 1.84 12.83
N MET A 76 9.71 2.35 11.60
CA MET A 76 9.07 3.61 11.17
C MET A 76 7.60 3.46 10.81
N VAL A 77 7.11 2.23 10.64
CA VAL A 77 5.74 1.97 10.18
C VAL A 77 4.88 1.57 11.37
N PRO A 78 3.69 2.18 11.56
CA PRO A 78 2.78 1.80 12.64
C PRO A 78 2.42 0.31 12.60
N SER A 79 2.32 -0.33 13.77
CA SER A 79 2.01 -1.76 13.89
C SER A 79 0.69 -2.16 13.22
N ALA A 80 -0.30 -1.28 13.21
CA ALA A 80 -1.57 -1.49 12.49
C ALA A 80 -1.36 -1.70 10.99
N VAL A 81 -0.46 -0.93 10.38
CA VAL A 81 -0.12 -1.01 8.95
C VAL A 81 0.72 -2.26 8.68
N GLN A 82 1.64 -2.59 9.58
CA GLN A 82 2.41 -3.85 9.49
C GLN A 82 1.48 -5.07 9.46
N ASN A 83 0.48 -5.10 10.35
CA ASN A 83 -0.51 -6.18 10.40
C ASN A 83 -1.37 -6.23 9.13
N ALA A 84 -1.81 -5.08 8.61
CA ALA A 84 -2.57 -5.02 7.36
C ALA A 84 -1.75 -5.57 6.17
N ILE A 85 -0.47 -5.17 6.06
CA ILE A 85 0.43 -5.63 5.00
C ILE A 85 0.75 -7.12 5.18
N ALA A 86 1.03 -7.57 6.40
CA ALA A 86 1.31 -8.98 6.69
C ALA A 86 0.10 -9.88 6.37
N SER A 87 -1.12 -9.40 6.65
CA SER A 87 -2.35 -10.12 6.31
C SER A 87 -2.57 -10.18 4.79
N ALA A 88 -2.33 -9.07 4.08
CA ALA A 88 -2.50 -9.02 2.64
C ALA A 88 -1.39 -9.74 1.84
N MET A 89 -0.20 -9.88 2.41
CA MET A 89 0.98 -10.45 1.76
C MET A 89 1.67 -11.51 2.65
N ALA A 90 0.90 -12.47 3.16
CA ALA A 90 1.39 -13.52 4.06
C ALA A 90 2.49 -14.40 3.43
N GLU A 91 2.47 -14.58 2.11
CA GLU A 91 3.45 -15.40 1.37
C GLU A 91 4.61 -14.59 0.77
N ALA A 92 4.67 -13.28 1.00
CA ALA A 92 5.67 -12.42 0.37
C ALA A 92 7.00 -12.42 1.13
N ASP A 93 8.11 -12.46 0.38
CA ASP A 93 9.46 -12.31 0.93
C ASP A 93 9.66 -10.96 1.66
N GLU A 94 10.61 -10.94 2.60
CA GLU A 94 11.04 -9.71 3.30
C GLU A 94 11.43 -8.58 2.34
N SER A 95 12.03 -8.93 1.20
CA SER A 95 12.40 -7.98 0.14
C SER A 95 11.17 -7.30 -0.48
N THR A 96 10.09 -8.07 -0.67
CA THR A 96 8.82 -7.58 -1.20
C THR A 96 8.12 -6.71 -0.16
N LEU A 97 8.06 -7.17 1.09
CA LEU A 97 7.52 -6.38 2.21
C LEU A 97 8.28 -5.06 2.39
N ALA A 98 9.62 -5.06 2.27
CA ALA A 98 10.43 -3.84 2.31
C ALA A 98 10.02 -2.83 1.23
N LYS A 99 9.69 -3.29 0.02
CA LYS A 99 9.20 -2.40 -1.05
C LYS A 99 7.87 -1.76 -0.69
N VAL A 100 6.95 -2.53 -0.10
CA VAL A 100 5.63 -2.00 0.35
C VAL A 100 5.85 -0.94 1.42
N TYR A 101 6.64 -1.22 2.45
CA TYR A 101 6.94 -0.26 3.51
C TYR A 101 7.60 1.01 2.97
N ARG A 102 8.51 0.91 2.00
CA ARG A 102 9.10 2.08 1.35
C ARG A 102 8.08 2.93 0.62
N TRP A 103 7.08 2.33 -0.01
CA TRP A 103 5.98 3.08 -0.65
C TRP A 103 5.06 3.73 0.38
N TYR A 104 4.76 3.02 1.47
CA TYR A 104 3.97 3.57 2.56
C TYR A 104 4.61 4.78 3.21
N LEU A 105 5.91 4.70 3.52
CA LEU A 105 6.69 5.81 4.10
C LEU A 105 6.82 7.03 3.16
N ARG A 106 6.56 6.85 1.86
CA ARG A 106 6.50 7.96 0.88
C ARG A 106 5.12 8.62 0.82
N GLY A 107 4.17 8.15 1.62
CA GLY A 107 2.79 8.66 1.66
C GLY A 107 1.83 7.91 0.74
N LEU A 108 2.20 6.75 0.19
CA LEU A 108 1.25 5.93 -0.55
C LEU A 108 0.42 5.08 0.43
N PRO A 109 -0.92 5.04 0.32
CA PRO A 109 -1.76 4.19 1.15
C PRO A 109 -1.35 2.72 1.06
N ALA A 110 -1.51 1.95 2.13
CA ALA A 110 -1.09 0.55 2.20
C ALA A 110 -1.68 -0.29 1.06
N ASP A 111 -2.96 -0.11 0.74
CA ASP A 111 -3.63 -0.82 -0.35
C ASP A 111 -2.99 -0.54 -1.71
N LEU A 112 -2.69 0.73 -2.00
CA LEU A 112 -2.04 1.15 -3.23
C LEU A 112 -0.57 0.72 -3.28
N ALA A 113 0.11 0.71 -2.15
CA ALA A 113 1.48 0.23 -2.02
C ALA A 113 1.58 -1.29 -2.28
N ILE A 114 0.66 -2.08 -1.74
CA ILE A 114 0.55 -3.52 -2.02
C ILE A 114 0.29 -3.72 -3.50
N ARG A 115 -0.69 -3.00 -4.07
CA ARG A 115 -1.03 -3.12 -5.49
C ARG A 115 0.14 -2.75 -6.40
N LYS A 116 0.86 -1.69 -6.05
CA LYS A 116 2.08 -1.27 -6.77
C LYS A 116 3.13 -2.38 -6.80
N VAL A 117 3.37 -3.03 -5.67
CA VAL A 117 4.37 -4.08 -5.56
C VAL A 117 3.93 -5.35 -6.30
N GLN A 118 2.64 -5.71 -6.26
CA GLN A 118 2.09 -6.80 -7.07
C GLN A 118 2.32 -6.55 -8.57
N VAL A 119 2.01 -5.34 -9.05
CA VAL A 119 2.25 -4.95 -10.45
C VAL A 119 3.74 -5.08 -10.82
N ASP A 120 4.64 -4.66 -9.94
CA ASP A 120 6.09 -4.80 -10.17
C ASP A 120 6.55 -6.25 -10.22
N LEU A 121 5.98 -7.12 -9.39
CA LEU A 121 6.26 -8.56 -9.41
C LEU A 121 5.78 -9.19 -10.72
N GLU A 122 4.53 -8.94 -11.12
CA GLU A 122 3.98 -9.45 -12.40
C GLU A 122 4.83 -9.02 -13.61
N VAL A 123 5.31 -7.77 -13.62
CA VAL A 123 6.20 -7.30 -14.69
C VAL A 123 7.55 -7.99 -14.63
N SER A 124 8.11 -8.16 -13.44
CA SER A 124 9.40 -8.82 -13.24
C SER A 124 9.35 -10.28 -13.71
N GLU A 125 8.30 -11.01 -13.35
CA GLU A 125 8.06 -12.39 -13.79
C GLU A 125 7.94 -12.48 -15.31
N LYS A 126 7.14 -11.61 -15.93
CA LYS A 126 6.99 -11.56 -17.40
C LYS A 126 8.32 -11.28 -18.10
N ILE A 127 9.18 -10.44 -17.54
CA ILE A 127 10.51 -10.15 -18.09
C ILE A 127 11.41 -11.39 -17.98
N ILE A 128 11.40 -12.08 -16.84
CA ILE A 128 12.19 -13.30 -16.62
C ILE A 128 11.76 -14.40 -17.60
N GLN A 129 10.45 -14.65 -17.73
CA GLN A 129 9.92 -15.63 -18.68
C GLN A 129 10.30 -15.31 -20.13
N ARG A 130 10.27 -14.03 -20.53
CA ARG A 130 10.71 -13.60 -21.86
C ARG A 130 12.20 -13.82 -22.10
N ARG A 131 13.04 -13.69 -21.07
CA ARG A 131 14.49 -13.94 -21.17
C ARG A 131 14.82 -15.43 -21.27
N GLN A 132 14.07 -16.30 -20.61
CA GLN A 132 14.28 -17.75 -20.66
C GLN A 132 13.82 -18.39 -21.99
N LYS A 133 12.93 -17.71 -22.73
CA LYS A 133 12.45 -18.14 -24.05
C LYS A 133 13.34 -17.71 -25.22
N LYS A 134 14.45 -17.00 -24.96
CA LYS A 134 15.34 -16.41 -25.96
C LYS A 134 16.68 -17.10 -25.94
#